data_AF-A0A0H3PEC8-F1
#
_entry.id   AF-A0A0H3PEC8-F1
#
_cell.length_a   1.000
_cell.length_b   1.000
_cell.length_c   1.000
_cell.angle_alpha   90.00
_cell.angle_beta   90.00
_cell.angle_gamma   90.00
#
_symmetry.space_group_name_H-M   'P 1'
#
loop_
_entity.id
_entity.type
_entity.pdbx_description
1 polymer ?
#
loop_
_entity_poly.entity_id
_entity_poly.type
_entity_poly.pdbx_seq_one_letter_code
_entity_poly.pdbx_strand_id
1 'polypeptide(L)'
;MIWIFFVIALFLVTGLTLYAIRLLKQLKVQKELIAKAKNNRVIRLKESIDIIARAMLSGECNLSEGVIRLTMLLRPFGKNLSSYPAMANLYEVVRDMPTHDDRKLLEKRERMRLDLARESAEAQFEKNIKQELYILLEDIKSIELI
;
A
#
# COMPACT_ATOMS: atom_id res chain seq x y z
N MET A 1 -0.61 56.75 -35.51
CA MET A 1 -1.69 55.77 -35.24
C MET A 1 -1.16 54.34 -35.04
N ILE A 2 -0.26 53.83 -35.90
CA ILE A 2 0.27 52.44 -35.81
C ILE A 2 0.97 52.11 -34.47
N TRP A 3 1.66 53.07 -33.86
CA TRP A 3 2.42 52.91 -32.62
C TRP A 3 1.57 52.51 -31.40
N ILE A 4 0.29 52.89 -31.37
CA ILE A 4 -0.62 52.55 -30.26
C ILE A 4 -0.86 51.04 -30.21
N PHE A 5 -1.03 50.40 -31.38
CA PHE A 5 -1.20 48.95 -31.46
C PHE A 5 0.04 48.19 -30.99
N PHE A 6 1.24 48.70 -31.27
CA PHE A 6 2.48 48.11 -30.77
C PHE A 6 2.60 48.20 -29.24
N VAL A 7 2.21 49.32 -28.64
CA VAL A 7 2.22 49.47 -27.17
C VAL A 7 1.23 48.53 -26.49
N ILE A 8 0.01 48.41 -27.04
CA ILE A 8 -1.00 47.48 -26.52
C ILE A 8 -0.53 46.03 -26.65
N ALA A 9 0.01 45.65 -27.82
CA ALA A 9 0.55 44.31 -28.03
C ALA A 9 1.69 44.00 -27.05
N LEU A 10 2.60 44.96 -26.83
CA LEU A 10 3.70 44.81 -25.87
C LEU A 10 3.17 44.58 -24.45
N PHE A 11 2.17 45.35 -24.02
CA PHE A 11 1.57 45.21 -22.69
C PHE A 11 0.87 43.85 -22.50
N LEU A 12 0.15 43.37 -23.53
CA LEU A 12 -0.47 42.05 -23.50
C LEU A 12 0.56 40.94 -23.42
N VAL A 13 1.62 41.02 -24.24
CA VAL A 13 2.70 40.02 -24.25
C VAL A 13 3.43 39.99 -22.91
N THR A 14 3.73 41.14 -22.32
CA THR A 14 4.40 41.20 -21.01
C THR A 14 3.52 40.64 -19.91
N GLY A 15 2.22 40.98 -19.88
CA GLY A 15 1.26 40.44 -18.92
C GLY A 15 1.15 38.91 -19.00
N LEU A 16 1.00 38.37 -20.21
CA LEU A 16 0.94 36.92 -20.45
C LEU A 16 2.26 36.22 -20.06
N THR A 17 3.40 36.84 -20.37
CA THR A 17 4.72 36.29 -20.01
C THR A 17 4.89 36.20 -18.50
N LEU A 18 4.54 37.25 -17.74
CA LEU A 18 4.61 37.25 -16.28
C LEU A 18 3.68 36.19 -15.67
N TYR A 19 2.47 36.03 -16.21
CA TYR A 19 1.53 35.01 -15.77
C TYR A 19 2.07 33.60 -16.03
N ALA A 20 2.61 33.34 -17.23
CA ALA A 20 3.21 32.07 -17.60
C ALA A 20 4.39 31.70 -16.67
N ILE A 21 5.27 32.65 -16.36
CA ILE A 21 6.37 32.44 -15.41
C ILE A 21 5.84 32.06 -14.02
N ARG A 22 4.79 32.75 -13.54
CA ARG A 22 4.18 32.45 -12.24
C ARG A 22 3.57 31.04 -12.22
N LEU A 23 2.88 30.66 -13.29
CA LEU A 23 2.26 29.34 -13.42
C LEU A 23 3.31 28.23 -13.49
N LEU A 24 4.41 28.43 -14.22
CA LEU A 24 5.52 27.46 -14.28
C LEU A 24 6.20 27.27 -12.91
N LYS A 25 6.38 28.35 -12.14
CA LYS A 25 6.89 28.26 -10.76
C LYS A 25 5.95 27.46 -9.86
N GLN A 26 4.64 27.73 -9.92
CA GLN A 26 3.65 26.97 -9.15
C GLN A 26 3.62 25.49 -9.55
N LEU A 27 3.68 25.20 -10.86
CA LEU A 27 3.72 23.84 -11.36
C LEU A 27 4.95 23.08 -10.86
N LYS A 28 6.12 23.73 -10.82
CA LYS A 28 7.34 23.13 -10.28
C LYS A 28 7.18 22.75 -8.81
N VAL A 29 6.68 23.68 -7.98
CA VAL A 29 6.43 23.42 -6.54
C VAL A 29 5.43 22.29 -6.35
N GLN A 30 4.31 22.28 -7.11
CA GLN A 30 3.33 21.21 -7.03
C GLN A 30 3.94 19.84 -7.40
N LYS A 31 4.75 19.78 -8.46
CA LYS A 31 5.44 18.55 -8.86
C LYS A 31 6.38 18.05 -7.77
N GLU A 32 7.14 18.94 -7.14
CA GLU A 32 8.03 18.59 -6.02
C GLU A 32 7.25 18.07 -4.81
N LEU A 33 6.14 18.70 -4.45
CA LEU A 33 5.27 18.26 -3.36
C LEU A 33 4.65 16.89 -3.63
N ILE A 34 4.17 16.65 -4.85
CA ILE A 34 3.61 15.36 -5.26
C ILE A 34 4.68 14.28 -5.25
N ALA A 35 5.88 14.55 -5.78
CA ALA A 35 6.99 13.61 -5.76
C ALA A 35 7.40 13.25 -4.32
N LYS A 36 7.50 14.26 -3.44
CA LYS A 36 7.78 14.06 -2.02
C LYS A 36 6.68 13.26 -1.32
N ALA A 37 5.41 13.53 -1.61
CA ALA A 37 4.29 12.78 -1.07
C ALA A 37 4.29 11.32 -1.55
N LYS A 38 4.60 11.05 -2.83
CA LYS A 38 4.76 9.69 -3.39
C LYS A 38 5.88 8.96 -2.66
N ASN A 39 7.05 9.59 -2.49
CA ASN A 39 8.18 8.98 -1.79
C ASN A 39 7.87 8.69 -0.32
N ASN A 40 7.29 9.66 0.41
CA ASN A 40 6.90 9.45 1.81
C ASN A 40 5.86 8.34 1.95
N ARG A 41 4.96 8.19 0.97
CA ARG A 41 4.00 7.08 0.94
C ARG A 41 4.71 5.73 0.76
N VAL A 42 5.69 5.64 -0.14
CA VAL A 42 6.50 4.43 -0.32
C VAL A 42 7.19 4.04 0.98
N ILE A 43 7.88 4.99 1.62
CA ILE A 43 8.60 4.76 2.88
C ILE A 43 7.65 4.21 3.94
N ARG A 44 6.51 4.87 4.18
CA ARG A 44 5.52 4.41 5.17
C ARG A 44 4.96 3.03 4.88
N LEU A 45 4.71 2.70 3.61
CA LEU A 45 4.21 1.38 3.22
C LEU A 45 5.27 0.30 3.48
N LYS A 46 6.53 0.56 3.12
CA LYS A 46 7.64 -0.36 3.40
C LYS A 46 7.83 -0.57 4.91
N GLU A 47 7.84 0.50 5.69
CA GLU A 47 7.92 0.44 7.16
C GLU A 47 6.76 -0.36 7.76
N SER A 48 5.53 -0.14 7.27
CA SER A 48 4.36 -0.88 7.74
C SER A 48 4.47 -2.37 7.45
N ILE A 49 4.94 -2.76 6.25
CA ILE A 49 5.17 -4.16 5.89
C ILE A 49 6.27 -4.77 6.75
N ASP A 50 7.39 -4.07 6.95
CA ASP A 50 8.49 -4.55 7.80
C ASP A 50 8.03 -4.79 9.25
N ILE A 51 7.30 -3.83 9.84
CA ILE A 51 6.74 -3.96 11.19
C ILE A 51 5.80 -5.18 11.29
N ILE A 52 4.88 -5.34 10.34
CA ILE A 52 3.93 -6.48 10.36
C ILE A 52 4.66 -7.80 10.19
N ALA A 53 5.59 -7.89 9.23
CA ALA A 53 6.35 -9.11 9.00
C ALA A 53 7.17 -9.52 10.24
N ARG A 54 7.78 -8.54 10.92
CA ARG A 54 8.51 -8.79 12.18
C ARG A 54 7.57 -9.18 13.32
N ALA A 55 6.41 -8.56 13.44
CA ALA A 55 5.41 -8.91 14.44
C ALA A 55 4.86 -10.34 14.23
N MET A 56 4.70 -10.77 12.99
CA MET A 56 4.34 -12.16 12.66
C MET A 56 5.47 -13.13 13.02
N LEU A 57 6.74 -12.75 12.77
CA LEU A 57 7.90 -13.57 13.14
C LEU A 57 8.05 -13.72 14.67
N SER A 58 7.81 -12.64 15.43
CA SER A 58 7.88 -12.64 16.89
C SER A 58 6.63 -13.24 17.57
N GLY A 59 5.55 -13.46 16.82
CA GLY A 59 4.28 -13.97 17.35
C GLY A 59 3.42 -12.92 18.03
N GLU A 60 3.75 -11.63 17.90
CA GLU A 60 2.92 -10.50 18.37
C GLU A 60 1.69 -10.28 17.49
N CYS A 61 1.71 -10.76 16.25
CA CYS A 61 0.61 -10.71 15.30
C CYS A 61 0.28 -12.11 14.79
N ASN A 62 -1.01 -12.48 14.83
CA ASN A 62 -1.46 -13.75 14.27
C ASN A 62 -1.19 -13.82 12.77
N LEU A 63 -0.83 -15.01 12.28
CA LEU A 63 -0.46 -15.18 10.87
C LEU A 63 -1.63 -14.84 9.93
N SER A 64 -2.88 -15.18 10.29
CA SER A 64 -4.05 -14.82 9.48
C SER A 64 -4.24 -13.30 9.35
N GLU A 65 -4.13 -12.55 10.44
CA GLU A 65 -4.21 -11.09 10.42
C GLU A 65 -3.07 -10.50 9.58
N GLY A 66 -1.87 -11.02 9.79
CA GLY A 66 -0.67 -10.62 9.07
C GLY A 66 -0.81 -10.76 7.56
N VAL A 67 -1.21 -11.93 7.06
CA VAL A 67 -1.37 -12.15 5.59
C VAL A 67 -2.46 -11.28 4.97
N ILE A 68 -3.55 -11.01 5.70
CA ILE A 68 -4.61 -10.10 5.24
C ILE A 68 -4.03 -8.68 5.08
N ARG A 69 -3.31 -8.18 6.10
CA ARG A 69 -2.73 -6.83 6.08
C ARG A 69 -1.65 -6.70 5.01
N LEU A 70 -0.76 -7.68 4.90
CA LEU A 70 0.30 -7.71 3.90
C LEU A 70 -0.26 -7.68 2.48
N THR A 71 -1.33 -8.43 2.20
CA THR A 71 -1.99 -8.43 0.88
C THR A 71 -2.43 -7.03 0.45
N MET A 72 -3.01 -6.26 1.38
CA MET A 72 -3.46 -4.89 1.09
C MET A 72 -2.29 -3.91 0.91
N LEU A 73 -1.22 -4.08 1.69
CA LEU A 73 -0.04 -3.20 1.65
C LEU A 73 0.86 -3.45 0.43
N LEU A 74 0.82 -4.65 -0.15
CA LEU A 74 1.56 -4.99 -1.38
C LEU A 74 0.89 -4.45 -2.65
N ARG A 75 -0.43 -4.29 -2.64
CA ARG A 75 -1.23 -3.86 -3.80
C ARG A 75 -0.75 -2.54 -4.45
N PRO A 76 -0.40 -1.47 -3.71
CA PRO A 76 0.13 -0.23 -4.31
C PRO A 76 1.44 -0.39 -5.09
N PHE A 77 2.18 -1.46 -4.84
CA PHE A 77 3.39 -1.82 -5.59
C PHE A 77 3.10 -2.74 -6.79
N GLY A 78 1.82 -3.01 -7.09
CA GLY A 78 1.38 -4.03 -8.05
C GLY A 78 1.85 -5.45 -7.71
N LYS A 79 2.17 -5.68 -6.44
CA LYS A 79 2.57 -6.98 -5.92
C LYS A 79 1.41 -7.60 -5.14
N ASN A 80 1.47 -8.91 -4.98
CA ASN A 80 0.54 -9.70 -4.18
C ASN A 80 1.32 -10.83 -3.49
N LEU A 81 0.61 -11.73 -2.79
CA LEU A 81 1.24 -12.86 -2.12
C LEU A 81 1.58 -14.04 -3.04
N SER A 82 1.38 -13.94 -4.36
CA SER A 82 1.61 -15.09 -5.26
C SER A 82 3.06 -15.59 -5.27
N SER A 83 4.02 -14.75 -4.88
CA SER A 83 5.43 -15.14 -4.69
C SER A 83 5.71 -15.85 -3.37
N TYR A 84 4.72 -15.94 -2.48
CA TYR A 84 4.81 -16.52 -1.14
C TYR A 84 3.68 -17.54 -0.94
N PRO A 85 3.83 -18.77 -1.47
CA PRO A 85 2.75 -19.76 -1.54
C PRO A 85 2.06 -20.07 -0.20
N ALA A 86 2.79 -20.18 0.91
CA ALA A 86 2.20 -20.48 2.21
C ALA A 86 1.36 -19.32 2.73
N MET A 87 1.84 -18.08 2.60
CA MET A 87 1.07 -16.87 2.92
C MET A 87 -0.16 -16.73 2.00
N ALA A 88 -0.02 -17.01 0.70
CA ALA A 88 -1.13 -16.99 -0.24
C ALA A 88 -2.19 -18.04 0.11
N ASN A 89 -1.78 -19.27 0.43
CA ASN A 89 -2.71 -20.33 0.82
C ASN A 89 -3.44 -20.00 2.12
N LEU A 90 -2.75 -19.47 3.14
CA LEU A 90 -3.41 -19.02 4.36
C LEU A 90 -4.41 -17.90 4.06
N TYR A 91 -4.04 -16.94 3.20
CA TYR A 91 -4.92 -15.85 2.79
C TYR A 91 -6.20 -16.37 2.12
N GLU A 92 -6.10 -17.33 1.20
CA GLU A 92 -7.29 -17.93 0.56
C GLU A 92 -8.23 -18.59 1.58
N VAL A 93 -7.70 -19.21 2.65
CA VAL A 93 -8.54 -19.79 3.72
C VAL A 93 -9.30 -18.71 4.49
N VAL A 94 -8.66 -17.58 4.80
CA VAL A 94 -9.21 -16.58 5.75
C VAL A 94 -9.88 -15.38 5.09
N ARG A 95 -9.64 -15.12 3.79
CA ARG A 95 -10.09 -13.90 3.09
C ARG A 95 -11.60 -13.68 3.18
N ASP A 96 -12.36 -14.76 3.03
CA ASP A 96 -13.82 -14.70 2.92
C ASP A 96 -14.52 -14.99 4.25
N MET A 97 -13.76 -15.12 5.35
CA MET A 97 -14.32 -15.31 6.69
C MET A 97 -15.03 -14.03 7.18
N PRO A 98 -16.26 -14.12 7.71
CA PRO A 98 -17.00 -12.97 8.20
C PRO A 98 -16.27 -12.32 9.39
N THR A 99 -16.24 -10.99 9.39
CA THR A 99 -15.57 -10.15 10.40
C THR A 99 -16.58 -9.26 11.10
N HIS A 100 -16.16 -8.57 12.17
CA HIS A 100 -16.96 -7.57 12.89
C HIS A 100 -18.40 -8.01 13.20
N ASP A 101 -19.40 -7.29 12.68
CA ASP A 101 -20.80 -7.53 12.99
C ASP A 101 -21.34 -8.78 12.30
N ASP A 102 -20.87 -9.11 11.10
CA ASP A 102 -21.24 -10.35 10.40
C ASP A 102 -20.84 -11.60 11.19
N ARG A 103 -19.70 -11.53 11.90
CA ARG A 103 -19.24 -12.60 12.79
C ARG A 103 -20.14 -12.80 14.01
N LYS A 104 -20.79 -11.73 14.49
CA LYS A 104 -21.71 -11.80 15.64
C LYS A 104 -23.03 -12.47 15.25
N LEU A 105 -23.45 -12.30 13.99
CA LEU A 105 -24.66 -12.92 13.44
C LEU A 105 -24.52 -14.44 13.24
N LEU A 106 -23.29 -14.96 13.21
CA LEU A 106 -23.05 -16.40 13.12
C LEU A 106 -23.52 -17.15 14.37
N GLU A 107 -24.17 -18.29 14.13
CA GLU A 107 -24.40 -19.29 15.16
C GLU A 107 -23.08 -19.75 15.80
N LYS A 108 -23.13 -20.06 17.11
CA LYS A 108 -21.96 -20.46 17.89
C LYS A 108 -21.17 -21.62 17.24
N ARG A 109 -21.88 -22.60 16.68
CA ARG A 109 -21.28 -23.77 16.03
C ARG A 109 -20.51 -23.38 14.77
N GLU A 110 -21.07 -22.49 13.95
CA GLU A 110 -20.43 -22.03 12.72
C GLU A 110 -19.20 -21.17 13.02
N ARG A 111 -19.30 -20.27 14.00
CA ARG A 111 -18.16 -19.48 14.47
C ARG A 111 -17.00 -20.37 14.92
N MET A 112 -17.30 -21.40 15.72
CA MET A 112 -16.30 -22.37 16.19
C MET A 112 -15.68 -23.17 15.03
N ARG A 113 -16.48 -23.55 14.01
CA ARG A 113 -15.99 -24.23 12.81
C ARG A 113 -14.97 -23.38 12.06
N LEU A 114 -15.26 -22.09 11.88
CA LEU A 114 -14.36 -21.16 11.20
C LEU A 114 -13.08 -20.88 12.01
N ASP A 115 -13.21 -20.75 13.33
CA ASP A 115 -12.04 -20.56 14.20
C ASP A 115 -11.09 -21.76 14.16
N LEU A 116 -11.64 -22.98 14.20
CA LEU A 116 -10.86 -24.21 14.07
C LEU A 116 -10.18 -24.31 12.69
N ALA A 117 -10.90 -23.95 11.62
CA ALA A 117 -10.33 -23.94 10.27
C ALA A 117 -9.17 -22.94 10.15
N ARG A 118 -9.32 -21.74 10.72
CA ARG A 118 -8.27 -20.72 10.79
C ARG A 118 -7.06 -21.22 11.57
N GLU A 119 -7.25 -21.70 12.79
CA GLU A 119 -6.17 -22.18 13.66
C GLU A 119 -5.43 -23.38 13.05
N SER A 120 -6.17 -24.31 12.45
CA SER A 120 -5.58 -25.45 11.74
C SER A 120 -4.72 -24.99 10.55
N ALA A 121 -5.19 -24.02 9.77
CA ALA A 121 -4.43 -23.49 8.63
C ALA A 121 -3.20 -22.69 9.09
N GLU A 122 -3.32 -21.89 10.15
CA GLU A 122 -2.19 -21.19 10.76
C GLU A 122 -1.10 -22.18 11.19
N ALA A 123 -1.47 -23.23 11.93
CA ALA A 123 -0.53 -24.26 12.37
C ALA A 123 0.08 -25.03 11.19
N GLN A 124 -0.71 -25.32 10.14
CA GLN A 124 -0.24 -26.02 8.95
C GLN A 124 0.83 -25.23 8.20
N PHE A 125 0.64 -23.91 8.05
CA PHE A 125 1.51 -23.08 7.22
C PHE A 125 2.58 -22.32 8.00
N GLU A 126 2.54 -22.31 9.34
CA GLU A 126 3.40 -21.49 10.21
C GLU A 126 4.88 -21.52 9.83
N LYS A 127 5.46 -22.72 9.72
CA LYS A 127 6.89 -22.88 9.44
C LYS A 127 7.28 -22.25 8.10
N ASN A 128 6.47 -22.49 7.06
CA ASN A 128 6.74 -22.00 5.71
C ASN A 128 6.49 -20.49 5.63
N ILE A 129 5.44 -19.99 6.29
CA ILE A 129 5.19 -18.54 6.39
C ILE A 129 6.37 -17.84 7.04
N LYS A 130 6.91 -18.36 8.14
CA LYS A 130 8.10 -17.76 8.79
C LYS A 130 9.29 -17.68 7.83
N GLN A 131 9.50 -18.69 6.98
CA GLN A 131 10.54 -18.65 5.95
C GLN A 131 10.25 -17.59 4.87
N GLU A 132 9.01 -17.53 4.39
CA GLU A 132 8.59 -16.54 3.38
C GLU A 132 8.64 -15.10 3.91
N LEU A 133 8.40 -14.88 5.21
CA LEU A 133 8.52 -13.57 5.84
C LEU A 133 9.96 -13.05 5.80
N TYR A 134 10.97 -13.91 5.97
CA TYR A 134 12.36 -13.50 5.79
C TYR A 134 12.66 -13.10 4.35
N ILE A 135 12.09 -13.81 3.38
CA ILE A 135 12.23 -13.47 1.94
C ILE A 135 11.56 -12.12 1.66
N LEU A 136 10.32 -11.92 2.15
CA LEU A 136 9.59 -10.66 2.00
C LEU A 136 10.34 -9.46 2.57
N LEU A 137 11.00 -9.63 3.74
CA LEU A 137 11.81 -8.59 4.37
C LEU A 137 13.03 -8.19 3.54
N GLU A 138 13.56 -9.09 2.71
CA GLU A 138 14.62 -8.77 1.76
C GLU A 138 14.05 -8.13 0.49
N ASP A 139 12.99 -8.71 -0.08
CA ASP A 139 12.36 -8.23 -1.30
C ASP A 139 11.92 -6.77 -1.19
N ILE A 140 11.35 -6.37 -0.04
CA ILE A 140 10.84 -5.01 0.13
C ILE A 140 11.91 -3.92 0.11
N LYS A 141 13.17 -4.26 0.41
CA LYS A 141 14.28 -3.31 0.29
C LYS A 141 14.43 -2.83 -1.15
N SER A 142 14.20 -3.73 -2.11
CA SER A 142 14.35 -3.49 -3.55
C SER A 142 13.08 -3.03 -4.28
N ILE A 143 11.90 -3.12 -3.65
CA ILE A 143 10.62 -2.77 -4.27
C ILE A 143 10.47 -1.25 -4.49
N GLU A 144 9.95 -0.85 -5.64
CA GLU A 144 9.57 0.53 -5.95
C GLU A 144 8.07 0.62 -6.27
N LEU A 145 7.47 1.80 -6.10
CA LEU A 145 6.08 2.01 -6.49
C LEU A 145 5.96 1.99 -8.02
N ILE A 146 4.91 1.36 -8.53
CA ILE A 146 4.52 1.48 -9.94
C ILE A 146 4.09 2.94 -10.26
#